data_AF-A0A847E031-F1
#
_entry.id   AF-A0A847E031-F1
#
_cell.length_a   1.000
_cell.length_b   1.000
_cell.length_c   1.000
_cell.angle_alpha   90.00
_cell.angle_beta   90.00
_cell.angle_gamma   90.00
#
_symmetry.space_group_name_H-M   'P 1'
#
loop_
_entity.id
_entity.type
_entity.pdbx_description
1 polymer ?
#
loop_
_entity_poly.entity_id
_entity_poly.type
_entity_poly.pdbx_seq_one_letter_code
_entity_poly.pdbx_strand_id
1 'polypeptide(L)'
;HLVAVGLAAIDSGRVAVDDKATPGLVAVVEAMSVDELRHLVLTLAQRDDGVRRMLEIRGATAAGDDAHVQAELEAHVRNTLTFRGMIDYRRSFEVAQAAGEMLDELEDHLDTGAAEAARPALLRAVTRLRKIMGQADDSSGSIGYECQRAADLYARACRLGNPDPVKLATWLVKFRADSPGWPNVVLADFVDAFDDSALQTYRRAVAALDRKLADRNQWGRIEVDAMLLELADHDGDVDRAVQLLNEREHPQYGAIVERLRAAGRTADALEWIDRAVAEGRISSHGGGNAHWLSPDDVAATYQALGRIDDAVAVLRADFVRQPSVQNYRVLMDFAAGLDRAETERGWAFEHARELASDRFAAGALLVQLHLSEGDVDAAWQAADRYGPGWAWRELADRGAEARPVAAADLYRPELENDLRFPNSKLYPDIAARLATMARLYEKGGCSVDFASFIAQIRQDYGKRPSLMKALDAKGL
;
A
#
# COMPACT_ATOMS: atom_id res chain seq x y z
N HIS A 1 -23.41 -12.08 -1.80
CA HIS A 1 -22.58 -11.32 -0.86
C HIS A 1 -22.45 -9.82 -1.18
N LEU A 2 -22.94 -9.31 -2.33
CA LEU A 2 -23.03 -7.86 -2.59
C LEU A 2 -24.39 -7.24 -2.22
N VAL A 3 -25.43 -8.05 -2.01
CA VAL A 3 -26.77 -7.56 -1.63
C VAL A 3 -26.89 -7.32 -0.11
N ALA A 4 -26.03 -7.93 0.71
CA ALA A 4 -26.04 -7.76 2.17
C ALA A 4 -25.33 -6.48 2.65
N VAL A 5 -24.44 -5.90 1.83
CA VAL A 5 -23.77 -4.62 2.13
C VAL A 5 -24.69 -3.44 1.74
N GLY A 6 -25.48 -3.59 0.67
CA GLY A 6 -26.45 -2.57 0.26
C GLY A 6 -27.62 -2.37 1.23
N LEU A 7 -27.98 -3.39 2.02
CA LEU A 7 -29.06 -3.28 3.02
C LEU A 7 -28.59 -2.75 4.39
N ALA A 8 -27.31 -2.88 4.73
CA ALA A 8 -26.76 -2.28 5.95
C ALA A 8 -26.56 -0.75 5.82
N ALA A 9 -26.35 -0.24 4.60
CA ALA A 9 -26.28 1.20 4.33
C ALA A 9 -27.66 1.88 4.28
N ILE A 10 -28.75 1.12 4.13
CA ILE A 10 -30.13 1.65 4.14
C ILE A 10 -30.68 1.76 5.58
N ASP A 11 -30.12 1.00 6.52
CA ASP A 11 -30.59 0.95 7.92
C ASP A 11 -29.89 1.97 8.86
N SER A 12 -28.87 2.69 8.39
CA SER A 12 -28.19 3.76 9.15
C SER A 12 -28.70 5.18 8.84
N GLY A 13 -29.67 5.33 7.94
CA GLY A 13 -30.40 6.59 7.74
C GLY A 13 -29.56 7.81 7.30
N ARG A 14 -28.30 7.63 6.87
CA ARG A 14 -27.48 8.71 6.29
C ARG A 14 -27.08 8.35 4.86
N VAL A 15 -27.99 8.63 3.94
CA VAL A 15 -27.61 8.94 2.56
C VAL A 15 -26.71 10.18 2.65
N ALA A 16 -25.55 10.15 2.01
CA ALA A 16 -24.70 11.33 1.85
C ALA A 16 -25.56 12.47 1.27
N VAL A 17 -25.89 13.43 2.12
CA VAL A 17 -26.56 14.65 1.70
C VAL A 17 -25.47 15.48 1.04
N ASP A 18 -25.69 15.85 -0.21
CA ASP A 18 -24.91 16.85 -0.93
C ASP A 18 -24.75 18.08 -0.02
N ASP A 19 -23.54 18.35 0.48
CA ASP A 19 -23.20 19.35 1.50
C ASP A 19 -23.41 20.81 1.07
N LYS A 20 -24.04 21.02 -0.09
CA LYS A 20 -24.42 22.33 -0.58
C LYS A 20 -25.80 22.68 -0.04
N ALA A 21 -25.84 23.68 0.84
CA ALA A 21 -27.08 24.33 1.24
C ALA A 21 -27.94 24.59 -0.01
N THR A 22 -29.15 24.04 -0.04
CA THR A 22 -30.02 24.20 -1.20
C THR A 22 -30.26 25.68 -1.46
N PRO A 23 -30.36 26.14 -2.73
CA PRO A 23 -30.51 27.56 -3.04
C PRO A 23 -31.68 28.23 -2.31
N GLY A 24 -32.74 27.47 -2.01
CA GLY A 24 -33.87 27.94 -1.21
C GLY A 24 -33.54 28.17 0.25
N LEU A 25 -32.67 27.35 0.85
CA LEU A 25 -32.23 27.50 2.24
C LEU A 25 -31.29 28.71 2.40
N VAL A 26 -30.41 28.92 1.41
CA VAL A 26 -29.55 30.12 1.34
C VAL A 26 -30.40 31.38 1.22
N ALA A 27 -31.37 31.41 0.30
CA ALA A 27 -32.26 32.56 0.12
C ALA A 27 -33.10 32.89 1.37
N VAL A 28 -33.49 31.87 2.16
CA VAL A 28 -34.18 32.07 3.44
C VAL A 28 -33.26 32.74 4.45
N VAL A 29 -32.01 32.28 4.60
CA VAL A 29 -31.04 32.88 5.52
C VAL A 29 -30.67 34.30 5.09
N GLU A 30 -30.52 34.57 3.79
CA GLU A 30 -30.24 35.90 3.25
C GLU A 30 -31.38 36.90 3.46
N ALA A 31 -32.63 36.43 3.48
CA ALA A 31 -33.80 37.27 3.71
C ALA A 31 -34.03 37.60 5.20
N MET A 32 -33.37 36.90 6.13
CA MET A 32 -33.52 37.15 7.57
C MET A 32 -32.87 38.47 7.98
N SER A 33 -33.54 39.19 8.87
CA SER A 33 -32.96 40.34 9.53
C SER A 33 -31.81 39.93 10.45
N VAL A 34 -30.93 40.88 10.77
CA VAL A 34 -29.80 40.64 11.67
C VAL A 34 -30.24 40.12 13.05
N ASP A 35 -31.39 40.58 13.55
CA ASP A 35 -31.90 40.17 14.86
C ASP A 35 -32.48 38.74 14.83
N GLU A 36 -33.12 38.35 13.72
CA GLU A 36 -33.55 36.96 13.49
C GLU A 36 -32.34 36.02 13.40
N LEU A 37 -31.29 36.43 12.69
CA LEU A 37 -30.04 35.65 12.61
C LEU A 37 -29.37 35.51 13.98
N ARG A 38 -29.28 36.58 14.77
CA ARG A 38 -28.73 36.53 16.14
C ARG A 38 -29.53 35.57 17.02
N HIS A 39 -30.86 35.64 16.98
CA HIS A 39 -31.71 34.75 17.75
C HIS A 39 -31.57 33.30 17.31
N LEU A 40 -31.50 33.05 16.00
CA LEU A 40 -31.29 31.71 15.45
C LEU A 40 -29.94 31.12 15.88
N VAL A 41 -28.86 31.89 15.78
CA VAL A 41 -27.51 31.46 16.20
C VAL A 41 -27.48 31.12 17.69
N LEU A 42 -28.07 31.94 18.55
CA LEU A 42 -28.18 31.64 19.98
C LEU A 42 -29.07 30.41 20.26
N THR A 43 -30.14 30.22 19.49
CA THR A 43 -30.99 29.03 19.61
C THR A 43 -30.24 27.76 19.19
N LEU A 44 -29.42 27.83 18.14
CA LEU A 44 -28.55 26.73 17.72
C LEU A 44 -27.50 26.42 18.79
N ALA A 45 -26.86 27.44 19.37
CA ALA A 45 -25.91 27.28 20.46
C ALA A 45 -26.51 26.66 21.73
N GLN A 46 -27.82 26.84 21.98
CA GLN A 46 -28.49 26.16 23.10
C GLN A 46 -28.74 24.67 22.85
N ARG A 47 -28.69 24.22 21.59
CA ARG A 47 -29.05 22.86 21.18
C ARG A 47 -27.85 22.04 20.73
N ASP A 48 -26.79 22.71 20.30
CA ASP A 48 -25.58 22.12 19.75
C ASP A 48 -24.35 22.62 20.52
N ASP A 49 -23.68 21.70 21.21
CA ASP A 49 -22.50 22.02 22.03
C ASP A 49 -21.30 22.48 21.19
N GLY A 50 -21.20 22.06 19.92
CA GLY A 50 -20.17 22.52 18.99
C GLY A 50 -20.40 23.97 18.60
N VAL A 51 -21.63 24.33 18.23
CA VAL A 51 -22.02 25.73 17.95
C VAL A 51 -21.82 26.62 19.18
N ARG A 52 -22.17 26.12 20.37
CA ARG A 52 -21.92 26.83 21.64
C ARG A 52 -20.44 27.11 21.85
N ARG A 53 -19.59 26.08 21.79
CA ARG A 53 -18.13 26.22 21.94
C ARG A 53 -17.56 27.17 20.89
N MET A 54 -17.97 27.06 19.63
CA MET A 54 -17.52 27.96 18.56
C MET A 54 -17.80 29.43 18.91
N LEU A 55 -18.98 29.75 19.44
CA LEU A 55 -19.32 31.12 19.83
C LEU A 55 -18.57 31.58 21.09
N GLU A 56 -18.42 30.72 22.09
CA GLU A 56 -17.67 30.99 23.32
C GLU A 56 -16.19 31.27 22.99
N ILE A 57 -15.58 30.44 22.15
CA ILE A 57 -14.20 30.61 21.68
C ILE A 57 -14.07 31.89 20.88
N ARG A 58 -14.96 32.14 19.92
CA ARG A 58 -14.93 33.38 19.12
C ARG A 58 -15.07 34.64 19.99
N GLY A 59 -15.90 34.57 21.03
CA GLY A 59 -16.05 35.64 22.01
C GLY A 59 -14.79 35.85 22.85
N ALA A 60 -14.19 34.76 23.35
CA ALA A 60 -12.97 34.78 24.14
C ALA A 60 -11.75 35.24 23.33
N THR A 61 -11.58 34.78 22.08
CA THR A 61 -10.54 35.28 21.16
C THR A 61 -10.69 36.77 20.89
N ALA A 62 -11.92 37.27 20.66
CA ALA A 62 -12.15 38.71 20.49
C ALA A 62 -11.86 39.53 21.75
N ALA A 63 -11.97 38.91 22.93
CA ALA A 63 -11.63 39.50 24.22
C ALA A 63 -10.14 39.32 24.62
N GLY A 64 -9.36 38.54 23.86
CA GLY A 64 -7.97 38.19 24.17
C GLY A 64 -7.80 37.22 25.35
N ASP A 65 -8.82 36.41 25.67
CA ASP A 65 -8.79 35.41 26.75
C ASP A 65 -8.38 34.02 26.22
N ASP A 66 -7.15 33.92 25.74
CA ASP A 66 -6.59 32.68 25.17
C ASP A 66 -6.54 31.52 26.20
N ALA A 67 -6.45 31.85 27.49
CA ALA A 67 -6.43 30.86 28.57
C ALA A 67 -7.78 30.15 28.72
N HIS A 68 -8.90 30.88 28.60
CA HIS A 68 -10.23 30.28 28.59
C HIS A 68 -10.45 29.40 27.37
N VAL A 69 -10.07 29.87 26.17
CA VAL A 69 -10.15 29.08 24.93
C VAL A 69 -9.37 27.77 25.06
N GLN A 70 -8.12 27.83 25.55
CA GLN A 70 -7.31 26.65 25.76
C GLN A 70 -7.98 25.66 26.72
N ALA A 71 -8.53 26.14 27.85
CA ALA A 71 -9.17 25.30 28.85
C ALA A 71 -10.41 24.58 28.30
N GLU A 72 -11.22 25.27 27.49
CA GLU A 72 -12.41 24.71 26.83
C GLU A 72 -12.02 23.65 25.79
N LEU A 73 -11.02 23.92 24.94
CA LEU A 73 -10.55 22.94 23.96
C LEU A 73 -9.96 21.69 24.63
N GLU A 74 -9.18 21.85 25.69
CA GLU A 74 -8.69 20.71 26.47
C GLU A 74 -9.81 19.92 27.17
N ALA A 75 -10.86 20.60 27.63
CA ALA A 75 -12.03 19.96 28.21
C ALA A 75 -12.82 19.19 27.15
N HIS A 76 -12.97 19.74 25.95
CA HIS A 76 -13.59 19.08 24.81
C HIS A 76 -12.89 17.75 24.49
N VAL A 77 -11.58 17.77 24.25
CA VAL A 77 -10.78 16.55 23.99
C VAL A 77 -10.95 15.53 25.12
N ARG A 78 -10.91 15.99 26.38
CA ARG A 78 -11.03 15.13 27.56
C ARG A 78 -12.38 14.43 27.62
N ASN A 79 -13.46 15.14 27.28
CA ASN A 79 -14.82 14.63 27.35
C ASN A 79 -15.13 13.69 26.17
N THR A 80 -14.62 14.01 24.98
CA THR A 80 -14.77 13.16 23.79
C THR A 80 -14.00 11.84 23.94
N LEU A 81 -12.75 11.89 24.41
CA LEU A 81 -11.89 10.70 24.51
C LEU A 81 -12.00 9.96 25.87
N THR A 82 -13.21 9.90 26.43
CA THR A 82 -13.52 9.28 27.73
C THR A 82 -13.60 7.75 27.69
N PHE A 83 -13.33 7.11 26.55
CA PHE A 83 -13.35 5.66 26.39
C PHE A 83 -12.40 4.95 27.39
N ARG A 84 -12.92 3.92 28.05
CA ARG A 84 -12.23 3.12 29.08
C ARG A 84 -12.48 1.63 28.85
N GLY A 85 -11.52 0.82 29.29
CA GLY A 85 -11.56 -0.63 29.12
C GLY A 85 -11.15 -1.06 27.72
N MET A 86 -11.23 -2.37 27.47
CA MET A 86 -10.96 -2.92 26.15
C MET A 86 -12.06 -2.47 25.17
N ILE A 87 -11.65 -1.92 24.04
CA ILE A 87 -12.54 -1.48 22.96
C ILE A 87 -12.56 -2.59 21.91
N ASP A 88 -13.73 -3.17 21.66
CA ASP A 88 -13.90 -4.18 20.62
C ASP A 88 -13.93 -3.57 19.21
N TYR A 89 -13.80 -4.41 18.20
CA TYR A 89 -13.76 -4.02 16.79
C TYR A 89 -14.91 -3.11 16.35
N ARG A 90 -16.15 -3.34 16.82
CA ARG A 90 -17.28 -2.49 16.39
C ARG A 90 -17.23 -1.12 17.06
N ARG A 91 -16.89 -1.08 18.34
CA ARG A 91 -16.75 0.17 19.09
C ARG A 91 -15.52 0.98 18.66
N SER A 92 -14.55 0.37 17.97
CA SER A 92 -13.42 1.10 17.40
C SER A 92 -13.87 2.20 16.43
N PHE A 93 -14.91 1.95 15.63
CA PHE A 93 -15.46 2.92 14.70
C PHE A 93 -16.15 4.10 15.40
N GLU A 94 -16.85 3.86 16.52
CA GLU A 94 -17.45 4.93 17.33
C GLU A 94 -16.37 5.86 17.90
N VAL A 95 -15.26 5.29 18.36
CA VAL A 95 -14.11 6.03 18.88
C VAL A 95 -13.44 6.83 17.78
N ALA A 96 -13.22 6.22 16.62
CA ALA A 96 -12.64 6.89 15.47
C ALA A 96 -13.54 8.05 15.00
N GLN A 97 -14.85 7.84 14.88
CA GLN A 97 -15.79 8.90 14.52
C GLN A 97 -15.76 10.06 15.51
N ALA A 98 -15.86 9.78 16.82
CA ALA A 98 -15.81 10.81 17.84
C ALA A 98 -14.47 11.57 17.85
N ALA A 99 -13.36 10.87 17.59
CA ALA A 99 -12.05 11.47 17.44
C ALA A 99 -11.97 12.36 16.19
N GLY A 100 -12.48 11.89 15.04
CA GLY A 100 -12.50 12.64 13.79
C GLY A 100 -13.27 13.95 13.90
N GLU A 101 -14.50 13.90 14.42
CA GLU A 101 -15.34 15.10 14.64
C GLU A 101 -14.66 16.13 15.57
N MET A 102 -13.99 15.65 16.63
CA MET A 102 -13.22 16.52 17.53
C MET A 102 -11.96 17.11 16.87
N LEU A 103 -11.28 16.35 16.02
CA LEU A 103 -10.10 16.82 15.30
C LEU A 103 -10.48 17.82 14.19
N ASP A 104 -11.65 17.67 13.56
CA ASP A 104 -12.20 18.65 12.63
C ASP A 104 -12.39 20.01 13.33
N GLU A 105 -13.01 20.02 14.51
CA GLU A 105 -13.18 21.26 15.30
C GLU A 105 -11.83 21.88 15.68
N LEU A 106 -10.83 21.09 16.08
CA LEU A 106 -9.50 21.60 16.42
C LEU A 106 -8.74 22.14 15.20
N GLU A 107 -8.92 21.50 14.03
CA GLU A 107 -8.33 21.95 12.77
C GLU A 107 -8.91 23.29 12.32
N ASP A 108 -10.23 23.50 12.44
CA ASP A 108 -10.89 24.78 12.17
C ASP A 108 -10.31 25.92 13.04
N HIS A 109 -9.99 25.62 14.31
CA HIS A 109 -9.31 26.57 15.18
C HIS A 109 -7.87 26.87 14.73
N LEU A 110 -7.13 25.88 14.21
CA LEU A 110 -5.82 26.13 13.61
C LEU A 110 -5.93 27.02 12.37
N ASP A 111 -6.90 26.75 11.50
CA ASP A 111 -7.13 27.48 10.25
C ASP A 111 -7.52 28.94 10.48
N THR A 112 -8.18 29.22 11.60
CA THR A 112 -8.55 30.58 12.03
C THR A 112 -7.46 31.30 12.82
N GLY A 113 -6.28 30.69 12.97
CA GLY A 113 -5.09 31.29 13.58
C GLY A 113 -4.96 31.08 15.09
N ALA A 114 -5.80 30.25 15.72
CA ALA A 114 -5.78 29.97 17.16
C ALA A 114 -4.80 28.83 17.54
N ALA A 115 -3.63 28.78 16.91
CA ALA A 115 -2.65 27.70 17.08
C ALA A 115 -2.15 27.54 18.53
N GLU A 116 -1.90 28.65 19.23
CA GLU A 116 -1.49 28.66 20.64
C GLU A 116 -2.53 27.98 21.55
N ALA A 117 -3.80 28.30 21.34
CA ALA A 117 -4.89 27.80 22.17
C ALA A 117 -5.25 26.33 21.85
N ALA A 118 -5.18 25.93 20.57
CA ALA A 118 -5.48 24.57 20.15
C ALA A 118 -4.35 23.57 20.46
N ARG A 119 -3.09 24.00 20.49
CA ARG A 119 -1.92 23.11 20.64
C ARG A 119 -1.98 22.21 21.89
N PRO A 120 -2.32 22.70 23.11
CA PRO A 120 -2.43 21.84 24.29
C PRO A 120 -3.54 20.78 24.18
N ALA A 121 -4.64 21.10 23.50
CA ALA A 121 -5.71 20.16 23.22
C ALA A 121 -5.25 19.07 22.24
N LEU A 122 -4.54 19.44 21.17
CA LEU A 122 -3.97 18.50 20.19
C LEU A 122 -2.91 17.58 20.83
N LEU A 123 -2.04 18.12 21.69
CA LEU A 123 -1.08 17.32 22.48
C LEU A 123 -1.79 16.28 23.34
N ARG A 124 -2.91 16.68 23.97
CA ARG A 124 -3.74 15.77 24.76
C ARG A 124 -4.42 14.73 23.87
N ALA A 125 -4.90 15.11 22.69
CA ALA A 125 -5.56 14.23 21.74
C ALA A 125 -4.61 13.11 21.28
N VAL A 126 -3.43 13.45 20.74
CA VAL A 126 -2.44 12.44 20.29
C VAL A 126 -2.00 11.53 21.43
N THR A 127 -1.75 12.08 22.62
CA THR A 127 -1.34 11.29 23.80
C THR A 127 -2.45 10.33 24.25
N ARG A 128 -3.72 10.76 24.15
CA ARG A 128 -4.86 9.96 24.60
C ARG A 128 -5.24 8.90 23.57
N LEU A 129 -5.30 9.25 22.29
CA LEU A 129 -5.56 8.31 21.19
C LEU A 129 -4.50 7.20 21.16
N ARG A 130 -3.22 7.54 21.35
CA ARG A 130 -2.15 6.53 21.42
C ARG A 130 -2.36 5.51 22.53
N LYS A 131 -2.84 5.96 23.70
CA LYS A 131 -3.17 5.10 24.83
C LYS A 131 -4.42 4.25 24.56
N ILE A 132 -5.44 4.85 23.95
CA ILE A 132 -6.68 4.15 23.59
C ILE A 132 -6.40 3.03 22.61
N MET A 133 -5.60 3.29 21.57
CA MET A 133 -5.23 2.29 20.57
C MET A 133 -4.54 1.07 21.21
N GLY A 134 -3.71 1.28 22.24
CA GLY A 134 -3.10 0.17 22.99
C GLY A 134 -4.09 -0.72 23.74
N GLN A 135 -5.37 -0.37 23.78
CA GLN A 135 -6.46 -1.08 24.45
C GLN A 135 -7.68 -1.26 23.51
N ALA A 136 -7.46 -1.22 22.19
CA ALA A 136 -8.51 -1.36 21.19
C ALA A 136 -8.17 -2.46 20.17
N ASP A 137 -9.20 -3.19 19.75
CA ASP A 137 -9.15 -3.98 18.51
C ASP A 137 -9.41 -3.03 17.34
N ASP A 138 -8.34 -2.36 16.90
CA ASP A 138 -8.36 -1.46 15.75
C ASP A 138 -7.80 -2.15 14.51
N SER A 139 -8.19 -3.41 14.27
CA SER A 139 -7.76 -4.15 13.08
C SER A 139 -8.18 -3.48 11.76
N SER A 140 -9.16 -2.57 11.80
CA SER A 140 -9.55 -1.72 10.66
C SER A 140 -8.60 -0.54 10.44
N GLY A 141 -7.78 -0.17 11.44
CA GLY A 141 -6.88 0.99 11.41
C GLY A 141 -7.58 2.34 11.55
N SER A 142 -8.83 2.38 12.04
CA SER A 142 -9.64 3.60 12.07
C SER A 142 -9.22 4.55 13.20
N ILE A 143 -9.02 4.02 14.41
CA ILE A 143 -8.45 4.82 15.53
C ILE A 143 -7.00 5.18 15.21
N GLY A 144 -6.32 4.25 14.53
CA GLY A 144 -5.06 4.43 13.84
C GLY A 144 -5.03 5.77 13.11
N TYR A 145 -5.75 5.83 12.00
CA TYR A 145 -5.85 7.00 11.16
C TYR A 145 -6.02 8.32 11.95
N GLU A 146 -6.94 8.36 12.92
CA GLU A 146 -7.18 9.59 13.70
C GLU A 146 -6.03 9.95 14.66
N CYS A 147 -5.30 8.99 15.24
CA CYS A 147 -4.14 9.35 16.06
C CYS A 147 -2.97 9.85 15.21
N GLN A 148 -2.80 9.35 13.97
CA GLN A 148 -1.82 9.90 13.04
C GLN A 148 -2.21 11.35 12.70
N ARG A 149 -3.48 11.58 12.34
CA ARG A 149 -4.00 12.92 12.10
C ARG A 149 -3.81 13.86 13.29
N ALA A 150 -4.07 13.40 14.51
CA ALA A 150 -3.82 14.18 15.72
C ALA A 150 -2.34 14.57 15.90
N ALA A 151 -1.42 13.68 15.52
CA ALA A 151 0.02 13.95 15.54
C ALA A 151 0.41 15.01 14.51
N ASP A 152 -0.11 14.88 13.28
CA ASP A 152 0.14 15.82 12.18
C ASP A 152 -0.40 17.22 12.51
N LEU A 153 -1.62 17.31 13.06
CA LEU A 153 -2.23 18.56 13.53
C LEU A 153 -1.46 19.17 14.70
N TYR A 154 -0.97 18.35 15.64
CA TYR A 154 -0.12 18.84 16.73
C TYR A 154 1.19 19.44 16.20
N ALA A 155 1.86 18.78 15.25
CA ALA A 155 3.05 19.31 14.61
C ALA A 155 2.77 20.63 13.88
N ARG A 156 1.65 20.70 13.15
CA ARG A 156 1.18 21.94 12.51
C ARG A 156 0.95 23.05 13.53
N ALA A 157 0.30 22.77 14.65
CA ALA A 157 0.08 23.74 15.72
C ALA A 157 1.38 24.22 16.38
N CYS A 158 2.39 23.35 16.49
CA CYS A 158 3.73 23.74 16.92
C CYS A 158 4.43 24.68 15.94
N ARG A 159 4.30 24.46 14.63
CA ARG A 159 4.90 25.33 13.60
C ARG A 159 4.19 26.69 13.45
N LEU A 160 2.87 26.72 13.60
CA LEU A 160 2.07 27.96 13.51
C LEU A 160 2.13 28.81 14.78
N GLY A 161 2.48 28.20 15.93
CA GLY A 161 2.62 28.87 17.21
C GLY A 161 4.07 29.11 17.60
N ASN A 162 4.26 29.42 18.88
CA ASN A 162 5.54 29.64 19.56
C ASN A 162 5.63 28.73 20.81
N PRO A 163 5.69 27.40 20.65
CA PRO A 163 5.86 26.48 21.77
C PRO A 163 7.21 26.70 22.46
N ASP A 164 7.34 26.27 23.71
CA ASP A 164 8.64 26.15 24.38
C ASP A 164 9.48 25.09 23.63
N PRO A 165 10.54 25.50 22.89
CA PRO A 165 11.17 24.64 21.91
C PRO A 165 11.95 23.51 22.60
N VAL A 166 12.52 23.76 23.78
CA VAL A 166 13.25 22.76 24.57
C VAL A 166 12.30 21.70 25.13
N LYS A 167 11.11 22.11 25.60
CA LYS A 167 10.07 21.15 26.03
C LYS A 167 9.56 20.31 24.87
N LEU A 168 9.39 20.91 23.69
CA LEU A 168 8.95 20.21 22.49
C LEU A 168 9.97 19.15 22.05
N ALA A 169 11.26 19.52 21.99
CA ALA A 169 12.35 18.59 21.70
C ALA A 169 12.40 17.41 22.69
N THR A 170 12.24 17.70 23.99
CA THR A 170 12.21 16.67 25.04
C THR A 170 10.99 15.76 24.89
N TRP A 171 9.82 16.34 24.59
CA TRP A 171 8.60 15.59 24.35
C TRP A 171 8.75 14.66 23.15
N LEU A 172 9.30 15.14 22.03
CA LEU A 172 9.39 14.34 20.79
C LEU A 172 10.20 13.06 21.00
N VAL A 173 11.39 13.16 21.60
CA VAL A 173 12.23 11.98 21.87
C VAL A 173 11.54 11.02 22.84
N LYS A 174 10.90 11.55 23.89
CA LYS A 174 10.18 10.71 24.85
C LYS A 174 8.98 10.01 24.22
N PHE A 175 8.19 10.75 23.45
CA PHE A 175 6.98 10.22 22.83
C PHE A 175 7.31 9.08 21.88
N ARG A 176 8.33 9.24 21.03
CA ARG A 176 8.84 8.18 20.14
C ARG A 176 9.38 6.98 20.91
N ALA A 177 10.16 7.21 21.97
CA ALA A 177 10.68 6.13 22.81
C ALA A 177 9.57 5.33 23.51
N ASP A 178 8.49 5.99 23.94
CA ASP A 178 7.35 5.38 24.61
C ASP A 178 6.34 4.76 23.62
N SER A 179 6.41 5.13 22.33
CA SER A 179 5.45 4.78 21.28
C SER A 179 6.13 4.29 19.99
N PRO A 180 6.94 3.21 20.04
CA PRO A 180 7.68 2.77 18.87
C PRO A 180 6.78 2.32 17.71
N GLY A 181 7.19 2.69 16.50
CA GLY A 181 6.58 2.34 15.22
C GLY A 181 5.34 3.16 14.85
N TRP A 182 4.61 3.71 15.83
CA TRP A 182 3.35 4.39 15.55
C TRP A 182 2.79 5.23 16.72
N PRO A 183 2.18 6.42 16.48
CA PRO A 183 2.07 7.12 15.19
C PRO A 183 3.42 7.61 14.70
N ASN A 184 3.54 7.84 13.40
CA ASN A 184 4.77 8.31 12.81
C ASN A 184 4.93 9.81 13.09
N VAL A 185 5.95 10.17 13.88
CA VAL A 185 6.33 11.56 14.16
C VAL A 185 7.83 11.71 13.89
N VAL A 186 8.18 12.56 12.93
CA VAL A 186 9.58 12.72 12.50
C VAL A 186 10.14 14.08 12.91
N LEU A 187 11.47 14.18 13.02
CA LEU A 187 12.16 15.43 13.36
C LEU A 187 11.73 16.58 12.43
N ALA A 188 11.61 16.29 11.12
CA ALA A 188 11.24 17.28 10.11
C ALA A 188 9.90 17.98 10.40
N ASP A 189 8.95 17.33 11.06
CA ASP A 189 7.66 17.92 11.38
C ASP A 189 7.74 19.02 12.45
N PHE A 190 8.78 18.97 13.29
CA PHE A 190 8.92 19.85 14.46
C PHE A 190 10.11 20.80 14.36
N VAL A 191 11.03 20.56 13.44
CA VAL A 191 12.33 21.24 13.45
C VAL A 191 12.25 22.73 13.17
N ASP A 192 11.25 23.17 12.39
CA ASP A 192 11.01 24.60 12.16
C ASP A 192 10.59 25.36 13.43
N ALA A 193 10.09 24.64 14.45
CA ALA A 193 9.75 25.19 15.76
C ALA A 193 10.91 25.07 16.77
N PHE A 194 12.08 24.56 16.37
CA PHE A 194 13.25 24.44 17.24
C PHE A 194 14.18 25.64 17.11
N ASP A 195 14.76 26.04 18.23
CA ASP A 195 15.98 26.85 18.26
C ASP A 195 17.22 25.94 18.43
N ASP A 196 18.42 26.53 18.39
CA ASP A 196 19.67 25.79 18.57
C ASP A 196 19.73 25.01 19.89
N SER A 197 19.14 25.58 20.95
CA SER A 197 19.09 24.96 22.28
C SER A 197 18.20 23.72 22.31
N ALA A 198 17.06 23.78 21.64
CA ALA A 198 16.12 22.68 21.47
C ALA A 198 16.73 21.57 20.61
N LEU A 199 17.37 21.91 19.48
CA LEU A 199 18.04 20.93 18.65
C LEU A 199 19.21 20.26 19.39
N GLN A 200 19.99 21.01 20.17
CA GLN A 200 21.03 20.44 21.04
C GLN A 200 20.45 19.55 22.14
N THR A 201 19.27 19.90 22.66
CA THR A 201 18.55 19.07 23.65
C THR A 201 18.03 17.78 23.03
N TYR A 202 17.46 17.86 21.83
CA TYR A 202 17.03 16.71 21.03
C TYR A 202 18.22 15.76 20.79
N ARG A 203 19.34 16.27 20.25
CA ARG A 203 20.58 15.48 20.03
C ARG A 203 21.06 14.78 21.30
N ARG A 204 21.11 15.48 22.44
CA ARG A 204 21.53 14.88 23.73
C ARG A 204 20.56 13.79 24.19
N ALA A 205 19.27 13.99 24.02
CA ALA A 205 18.25 13.01 24.39
C ALA A 205 18.31 11.76 23.50
N VAL A 206 18.47 11.92 22.18
CA VAL A 206 18.67 10.81 21.24
C VAL A 206 19.95 10.03 21.58
N ALA A 207 21.08 10.71 21.82
CA ALA A 207 22.34 10.05 22.20
C ALA A 207 22.26 9.33 23.57
N ALA A 208 21.45 9.84 24.50
CA ALA A 208 21.18 9.16 25.77
C ALA A 208 20.33 7.90 25.56
N LEU A 209 19.30 7.98 24.70
CA LEU A 209 18.46 6.85 24.34
C LEU A 209 19.26 5.78 23.60
N ASP A 210 20.14 6.17 22.68
CA ASP A 210 21.01 5.28 21.91
C ASP A 210 21.90 4.44 22.84
N ARG A 211 22.60 5.11 23.77
CA ARG A 211 23.40 4.42 24.81
C ARG A 211 22.57 3.50 25.69
N LYS A 212 21.35 3.90 26.05
CA LYS A 212 20.44 3.07 26.86
C LYS A 212 19.99 1.81 26.11
N LEU A 213 19.90 1.88 24.78
CA LEU A 213 19.45 0.79 23.91
C LEU A 213 20.62 0.08 23.21
N ALA A 214 21.88 0.31 23.61
CA ALA A 214 23.07 -0.29 23.01
C ALA A 214 23.00 -1.83 22.94
N ASP A 215 22.56 -2.47 24.02
CA ASP A 215 22.49 -3.94 24.12
C ASP A 215 21.19 -4.54 23.55
N ARG A 216 20.30 -3.72 22.99
CA ARG A 216 19.03 -4.20 22.40
C ARG A 216 19.28 -4.70 20.99
N ASN A 217 18.48 -5.68 20.58
CA ASN A 217 18.46 -6.13 19.19
C ASN A 217 17.89 -5.04 18.27
N GLN A 218 18.05 -5.22 16.95
CA GLN A 218 17.60 -4.25 15.95
C GLN A 218 16.13 -3.82 16.12
N TRP A 219 15.22 -4.74 16.44
CA TRP A 219 13.80 -4.44 16.65
C TRP A 219 13.56 -3.49 17.83
N GLY A 220 14.33 -3.64 18.91
CA GLY A 220 14.29 -2.74 20.06
C GLY A 220 14.99 -1.39 19.83
N ARG A 221 15.70 -1.23 18.71
CA ARG A 221 16.45 -0.02 18.35
C ARG A 221 15.86 0.78 17.18
N ILE A 222 14.81 0.26 16.51
CA ILE A 222 14.20 0.88 15.31
C ILE A 222 13.99 2.39 15.47
N GLU A 223 13.37 2.83 16.57
CA GLU A 223 13.09 4.26 16.77
C GLU A 223 14.34 5.10 16.95
N VAL A 224 15.33 4.63 17.71
CA VAL A 224 16.54 5.42 17.94
C VAL A 224 17.43 5.45 16.69
N ASP A 225 17.48 4.36 15.94
CA ASP A 225 18.21 4.31 14.67
C ASP A 225 17.53 5.18 13.60
N ALA A 226 16.19 5.32 13.63
CA ALA A 226 15.46 6.28 12.80
C ALA A 226 15.77 7.73 13.22
N MET A 227 15.73 8.06 14.53
CA MET A 227 16.10 9.39 15.02
C MET A 227 17.54 9.78 14.70
N LEU A 228 18.49 8.83 14.77
CA LEU A 228 19.88 9.05 14.40
C LEU A 228 20.04 9.32 12.89
N LEU A 229 19.28 8.60 12.06
CA LEU A 229 19.27 8.79 10.61
C LEU A 229 18.66 10.15 10.24
N GLU A 230 17.53 10.51 10.85
CA GLU A 230 16.88 11.82 10.66
C GLU A 230 17.80 12.98 11.06
N LEU A 231 18.59 12.83 12.12
CA LEU A 231 19.61 13.81 12.50
C LEU A 231 20.72 13.93 11.45
N ALA A 232 21.22 12.79 10.93
CA ALA A 232 22.23 12.81 9.88
C ALA A 232 21.71 13.47 8.60
N ASP A 233 20.45 13.18 8.21
CA ASP A 233 19.78 13.79 7.07
C ASP A 233 19.57 15.31 7.28
N HIS A 234 19.15 15.73 8.48
CA HIS A 234 19.04 17.15 8.83
C HIS A 234 20.38 17.87 8.74
N ASP A 235 21.44 17.27 9.28
CA ASP A 235 22.78 17.86 9.34
C ASP A 235 23.49 17.83 7.97
N GLY A 236 22.93 17.13 6.98
CA GLY A 236 23.58 16.87 5.69
C GLY A 236 24.80 15.94 5.81
N ASP A 237 24.91 15.18 6.91
CA ASP A 237 26.00 14.23 7.16
C ASP A 237 25.72 12.90 6.44
N VAL A 238 26.01 12.90 5.14
CA VAL A 238 25.78 11.75 4.27
C VAL A 238 26.63 10.54 4.71
N ASP A 239 27.86 10.74 5.17
CA ASP A 239 28.72 9.64 5.62
C ASP A 239 28.13 8.94 6.84
N ARG A 240 27.61 9.72 7.80
CA ARG A 240 26.93 9.15 8.97
C ARG A 240 25.65 8.42 8.58
N ALA A 241 24.86 8.97 7.66
CA ALA A 241 23.65 8.30 7.17
C ALA A 241 23.98 6.96 6.49
N VAL A 242 25.01 6.92 5.63
CA VAL A 242 25.49 5.69 4.98
C VAL A 242 25.95 4.66 6.01
N GLN A 243 26.71 5.08 7.02
CA GLN A 243 27.14 4.19 8.11
C GLN A 243 25.93 3.56 8.83
N LEU A 244 24.97 4.37 9.26
CA LEU A 244 23.77 3.93 9.97
C LEU A 244 22.89 2.97 9.16
N LEU A 245 22.88 3.12 7.83
CA LEU A 245 22.11 2.27 6.92
C LEU A 245 22.85 0.96 6.57
N ASN A 246 24.19 0.95 6.64
CA ASN A 246 25.02 -0.22 6.39
C ASN A 246 25.20 -1.12 7.63
N GLU A 247 25.27 -0.54 8.84
CA GLU A 247 25.50 -1.28 10.10
C GLU A 247 24.28 -2.09 10.58
N ARG A 248 23.16 -2.04 9.87
CA ARG A 248 21.95 -2.83 10.17
C ARG A 248 22.15 -4.30 9.80
N GLU A 249 21.29 -5.19 10.30
CA GLU A 249 21.33 -6.63 9.94
C GLU A 249 21.26 -6.84 8.41
N HIS A 250 20.53 -5.97 7.73
CA HIS A 250 20.48 -5.90 6.28
C HIS A 250 20.79 -4.47 5.80
N PRO A 251 21.92 -4.26 5.11
CA PRO A 251 22.25 -2.96 4.54
C PRO A 251 21.13 -2.42 3.63
N GLN A 252 20.81 -1.14 3.79
CA GLN A 252 19.77 -0.47 3.02
C GLN A 252 20.33 0.18 1.75
N TYR A 253 20.67 -0.63 0.76
CA TYR A 253 21.32 -0.18 -0.48
C TYR A 253 20.54 0.92 -1.21
N GLY A 254 19.22 0.80 -1.33
CA GLY A 254 18.39 1.82 -1.99
C GLY A 254 18.44 3.16 -1.26
N ALA A 255 18.28 3.14 0.07
CA ALA A 255 18.32 4.34 0.89
C ALA A 255 19.71 5.01 0.90
N ILE A 256 20.80 4.23 0.79
CA ILE A 256 22.17 4.71 0.68
C ILE A 256 22.40 5.39 -0.68
N VAL A 257 22.07 4.70 -1.77
CA VAL A 257 22.28 5.22 -3.13
C VAL A 257 21.45 6.48 -3.36
N GLU A 258 20.22 6.54 -2.85
CA GLU A 258 19.35 7.72 -2.93
C GLU A 258 20.01 8.94 -2.27
N ARG A 259 20.51 8.79 -1.05
CA ARG A 259 21.19 9.88 -0.30
C ARG A 259 22.48 10.34 -0.97
N LEU A 260 23.30 9.41 -1.45
CA LEU A 260 24.53 9.73 -2.18
C LEU A 260 24.24 10.51 -3.47
N ARG A 261 23.20 10.10 -4.22
CA ARG A 261 22.74 10.83 -5.42
C ARG A 261 22.21 12.22 -5.08
N ALA A 262 21.38 12.35 -4.05
CA ALA A 262 20.83 13.64 -3.61
C ALA A 262 21.94 14.63 -3.20
N ALA A 263 23.04 14.13 -2.63
CA ALA A 263 24.21 14.92 -2.27
C ALA A 263 25.21 15.16 -3.43
N GLY A 264 24.92 14.67 -4.64
CA GLY A 264 25.82 14.80 -5.80
C GLY A 264 27.08 13.93 -5.74
N ARG A 265 27.16 12.95 -4.82
CA ARG A 265 28.29 12.02 -4.65
C ARG A 265 28.17 10.83 -5.61
N THR A 266 28.20 11.10 -6.91
CA THR A 266 27.94 10.11 -7.97
C THR A 266 28.94 8.94 -7.95
N ALA A 267 30.22 9.19 -7.67
CA ALA A 267 31.24 8.14 -7.61
C ALA A 267 30.94 7.12 -6.49
N ASP A 268 30.68 7.62 -5.28
CA ASP A 268 30.35 6.76 -4.13
C ASP A 268 29.03 6.01 -4.35
N ALA A 269 28.03 6.68 -4.95
CA ALA A 269 26.78 6.02 -5.33
C ALA A 269 27.03 4.84 -6.27
N LEU A 270 27.96 4.99 -7.23
CA LEU A 270 28.35 3.92 -8.14
C LEU A 270 29.05 2.76 -7.41
N GLU A 271 29.97 3.05 -6.48
CA GLU A 271 30.61 2.01 -5.66
C GLU A 271 29.57 1.19 -4.87
N TRP A 272 28.56 1.86 -4.32
CA TRP A 272 27.45 1.19 -3.61
C TRP A 272 26.54 0.39 -4.54
N ILE A 273 26.31 0.87 -5.77
CA ILE A 273 25.59 0.11 -6.81
C ILE A 273 26.39 -1.14 -7.19
N ASP A 274 27.68 -1.01 -7.47
CA ASP A 274 28.56 -2.14 -7.82
C ASP A 274 28.59 -3.18 -6.70
N ARG A 275 28.66 -2.73 -5.45
CA ARG A 275 28.57 -3.60 -4.27
C ARG A 275 27.21 -4.31 -4.18
N ALA A 276 26.11 -3.59 -4.39
CA ALA A 276 24.77 -4.19 -4.39
C ALA A 276 24.62 -5.27 -5.47
N VAL A 277 25.13 -5.01 -6.68
CA VAL A 277 25.14 -5.99 -7.78
C VAL A 277 25.96 -7.23 -7.41
N ALA A 278 27.18 -7.04 -6.88
CA ALA A 278 28.05 -8.15 -6.48
C ALA A 278 27.45 -9.01 -5.35
N GLU A 279 26.72 -8.41 -4.41
CA GLU A 279 26.04 -9.11 -3.32
C GLU A 279 24.64 -9.64 -3.70
N GLY A 280 24.21 -9.47 -4.96
CA GLY A 280 22.91 -9.93 -5.45
C GLY A 280 21.72 -9.17 -4.85
N ARG A 281 21.91 -7.91 -4.43
CA ARG A 281 20.91 -7.03 -3.78
C ARG A 281 20.09 -6.20 -4.78
N ILE A 282 19.75 -6.83 -5.89
CA ILE A 282 18.95 -6.25 -6.97
C ILE A 282 17.61 -6.97 -7.04
N SER A 283 16.50 -6.23 -7.17
CA SER A 283 15.18 -6.86 -7.32
C SER A 283 14.19 -6.03 -8.11
N SER A 284 13.60 -6.63 -9.15
CA SER A 284 12.44 -6.09 -9.89
C SER A 284 11.12 -6.10 -9.10
N HIS A 285 11.06 -6.76 -7.94
CA HIS A 285 9.85 -6.75 -7.11
C HIS A 285 9.63 -5.35 -6.50
N GLY A 286 8.66 -4.60 -7.05
CA GLY A 286 8.26 -3.28 -6.54
C GLY A 286 9.08 -2.08 -7.03
N GLY A 287 9.97 -2.24 -8.03
CA GLY A 287 10.74 -1.12 -8.60
C GLY A 287 11.88 -0.61 -7.72
N GLY A 288 12.45 -1.49 -6.88
CA GLY A 288 13.42 -1.11 -5.84
C GLY A 288 12.73 -0.69 -4.53
N ASN A 289 13.48 -0.74 -3.43
CA ASN A 289 13.05 -0.23 -2.13
C ASN A 289 14.27 0.18 -1.30
N ALA A 290 14.07 0.58 -0.05
CA ALA A 290 15.17 0.97 0.84
C ALA A 290 16.32 -0.06 0.90
N HIS A 291 16.05 -1.36 0.73
CA HIS A 291 17.03 -2.45 0.84
C HIS A 291 17.55 -2.97 -0.50
N TRP A 292 16.77 -2.89 -1.58
CA TRP A 292 17.08 -3.50 -2.87
C TRP A 292 17.06 -2.46 -3.99
N LEU A 293 18.04 -2.51 -4.88
CA LEU A 293 18.04 -1.62 -6.05
C LEU A 293 17.17 -2.18 -7.18
N SER A 294 16.58 -1.27 -7.95
CA SER A 294 15.88 -1.60 -9.18
C SER A 294 16.88 -2.04 -10.26
N PRO A 295 16.70 -3.20 -10.92
CA PRO A 295 17.54 -3.60 -12.05
C PRO A 295 17.56 -2.56 -13.16
N ASP A 296 16.42 -1.93 -13.44
CA ASP A 296 16.21 -0.95 -14.51
C ASP A 296 17.04 0.32 -14.25
N ASP A 297 16.98 0.85 -13.02
CA ASP A 297 17.74 2.05 -12.63
C ASP A 297 19.24 1.79 -12.65
N VAL A 298 19.66 0.59 -12.25
CA VAL A 298 21.06 0.17 -12.29
C VAL A 298 21.54 0.02 -13.74
N ALA A 299 20.75 -0.63 -14.59
CA ALA A 299 21.06 -0.77 -16.01
C ALA A 299 21.15 0.60 -16.71
N ALA A 300 20.22 1.52 -16.43
CA ALA A 300 20.27 2.88 -16.94
C ALA A 300 21.51 3.65 -16.44
N THR A 301 21.89 3.47 -15.17
CA THR A 301 23.10 4.08 -14.59
C THR A 301 24.35 3.57 -15.31
N TYR A 302 24.47 2.26 -15.49
CA TYR A 302 25.59 1.67 -16.22
C TYR A 302 25.61 2.07 -17.70
N GLN A 303 24.45 2.16 -18.34
CA GLN A 303 24.34 2.64 -19.72
C GLN A 303 24.86 4.07 -19.87
N ALA A 304 24.48 4.98 -18.98
CA ALA A 304 24.95 6.36 -18.99
C ALA A 304 26.47 6.48 -18.83
N LEU A 305 27.10 5.51 -18.16
CA LEU A 305 28.55 5.41 -17.99
C LEU A 305 29.26 4.61 -19.10
N GLY A 306 28.53 4.13 -20.11
CA GLY A 306 29.07 3.30 -21.19
C GLY A 306 29.39 1.85 -20.78
N ARG A 307 29.01 1.43 -19.57
CA ARG A 307 29.17 0.06 -19.04
C ARG A 307 28.04 -0.85 -19.55
N ILE A 308 27.94 -0.97 -20.87
CA ILE A 308 26.81 -1.66 -21.53
C ILE A 308 26.72 -3.14 -21.14
N ASP A 309 27.86 -3.82 -21.05
CA ASP A 309 27.87 -5.25 -20.68
C ASP A 309 27.41 -5.48 -19.23
N ASP A 310 27.77 -4.59 -18.32
CA ASP A 310 27.31 -4.66 -16.92
C ASP A 310 25.80 -4.39 -16.82
N ALA A 311 25.28 -3.45 -17.60
CA ALA A 311 23.85 -3.17 -17.67
C ALA A 311 23.05 -4.40 -18.14
N VAL A 312 23.51 -5.04 -19.22
CA VAL A 312 22.91 -6.28 -19.72
C VAL A 312 23.04 -7.40 -18.68
N ALA A 313 24.19 -7.53 -18.02
CA ALA A 313 24.42 -8.57 -17.02
C ALA A 313 23.45 -8.46 -15.82
N VAL A 314 23.14 -7.24 -15.37
CA VAL A 314 22.16 -7.02 -14.29
C VAL A 314 20.75 -7.45 -14.72
N LEU A 315 20.31 -7.08 -15.92
CA LEU A 315 18.99 -7.48 -16.44
C LEU A 315 18.89 -9.00 -16.68
N ARG A 316 19.96 -9.62 -17.18
CA ARG A 316 20.07 -11.08 -17.29
C ARG A 316 19.96 -11.76 -15.92
N ALA A 317 20.66 -11.25 -14.92
CA ALA A 317 20.62 -11.81 -13.56
C ALA A 317 19.22 -11.69 -12.96
N ASP A 318 18.51 -10.59 -13.20
CA ASP A 318 17.13 -10.44 -12.73
C ASP A 318 16.16 -11.40 -13.45
N PHE A 319 16.32 -11.60 -14.76
CA PHE A 319 15.55 -12.61 -15.50
C PHE A 319 15.82 -14.03 -14.99
N VAL A 320 17.08 -14.39 -14.70
CA VAL A 320 17.43 -15.72 -14.14
C VAL A 320 16.83 -15.91 -12.76
N ARG A 321 16.88 -14.87 -11.91
CA ARG A 321 16.33 -14.90 -10.55
C ARG A 321 14.81 -15.04 -10.56
N GLN A 322 14.14 -14.34 -11.48
CA GLN A 322 12.69 -14.37 -11.62
C GLN A 322 12.28 -14.44 -13.11
N PRO A 323 12.30 -15.65 -13.69
CA PRO A 323 11.96 -15.84 -15.09
C PRO A 323 10.50 -15.50 -15.37
N SER A 324 10.26 -14.44 -16.16
CA SER A 324 8.92 -13.95 -16.48
C SER A 324 8.89 -13.16 -17.79
N VAL A 325 7.72 -13.05 -18.42
CA VAL A 325 7.53 -12.20 -19.61
C VAL A 325 7.83 -10.74 -19.31
N GLN A 326 7.55 -10.26 -18.10
CA GLN A 326 7.81 -8.87 -17.74
C GLN A 326 9.31 -8.57 -17.74
N ASN A 327 10.11 -9.39 -17.06
CA ASN A 327 11.56 -9.20 -17.01
C ASN A 327 12.22 -9.45 -18.37
N TYR A 328 11.65 -10.36 -19.18
CA TYR A 328 12.06 -10.54 -20.57
C TYR A 328 11.86 -9.27 -21.39
N ARG A 329 10.69 -8.61 -21.30
CA ARG A 329 10.41 -7.37 -22.02
C ARG A 329 11.36 -6.25 -21.64
N VAL A 330 11.64 -6.08 -20.33
CA VAL A 330 12.62 -5.10 -19.86
C VAL A 330 14.00 -5.35 -20.48
N LEU A 331 14.46 -6.60 -20.51
CA LEU A 331 15.72 -6.96 -21.17
C LEU A 331 15.68 -6.66 -22.68
N MET A 332 14.58 -6.95 -23.36
CA MET A 332 14.42 -6.70 -24.80
C MET A 332 14.37 -5.22 -25.15
N ASP A 333 13.61 -4.42 -24.39
CA ASP A 333 13.51 -2.98 -24.61
C ASP A 333 14.88 -2.30 -24.45
N PHE A 334 15.65 -2.71 -23.43
CA PHE A 334 17.02 -2.24 -23.25
C PHE A 334 17.95 -2.70 -24.40
N ALA A 335 17.87 -3.97 -24.80
CA ALA A 335 18.70 -4.53 -25.87
C ALA A 335 18.39 -3.96 -27.26
N ALA A 336 17.12 -3.59 -27.52
CA ALA A 336 16.69 -2.96 -28.77
C ALA A 336 17.35 -1.59 -28.97
N GLY A 337 17.58 -0.83 -27.90
CA GLY A 337 18.32 0.44 -27.96
C GLY A 337 19.81 0.29 -28.28
N LEU A 338 20.34 -0.94 -28.28
CA LEU A 338 21.77 -1.25 -28.40
C LEU A 338 22.10 -2.18 -29.59
N ASP A 339 21.13 -2.48 -30.45
CA ASP A 339 21.26 -3.45 -31.56
C ASP A 339 21.69 -4.86 -31.07
N ARG A 340 21.28 -5.23 -29.85
CA ARG A 340 21.59 -6.53 -29.22
C ARG A 340 20.36 -7.42 -29.04
N ALA A 341 19.20 -6.99 -29.52
CA ALA A 341 17.92 -7.67 -29.31
C ALA A 341 17.98 -9.17 -29.64
N GLU A 342 18.50 -9.55 -30.81
CA GLU A 342 18.60 -10.97 -31.21
C GLU A 342 19.54 -11.79 -30.32
N THR A 343 20.64 -11.19 -29.85
CA THR A 343 21.60 -11.87 -28.97
C THR A 343 20.98 -12.14 -27.61
N GLU A 344 20.32 -11.12 -27.03
CA GLU A 344 19.70 -11.22 -25.72
C GLU A 344 18.44 -12.10 -25.75
N ARG A 345 17.68 -12.04 -26.85
CA ARG A 345 16.56 -12.95 -27.13
C ARG A 345 17.03 -14.39 -27.16
N GLY A 346 18.05 -14.69 -27.98
CA GLY A 346 18.61 -16.04 -28.08
C GLY A 346 19.03 -16.59 -26.72
N TRP A 347 19.75 -15.78 -25.94
CA TRP A 347 20.17 -16.12 -24.59
C TRP A 347 18.99 -16.40 -23.64
N ALA A 348 17.96 -15.54 -23.64
CA ALA A 348 16.80 -15.70 -22.76
C ALA A 348 16.00 -16.97 -23.09
N PHE A 349 15.84 -17.29 -24.37
CA PHE A 349 15.18 -18.51 -24.82
C PHE A 349 16.01 -19.77 -24.56
N GLU A 350 17.33 -19.70 -24.63
CA GLU A 350 18.21 -20.79 -24.21
C GLU A 350 18.07 -21.06 -22.71
N HIS A 351 18.11 -20.02 -21.88
CA HIS A 351 17.93 -20.16 -20.44
C HIS A 351 16.53 -20.73 -20.09
N ALA A 352 15.47 -20.23 -20.74
CA ALA A 352 14.13 -20.76 -20.56
C ALA A 352 14.02 -22.24 -20.99
N ARG A 353 14.80 -22.67 -22.01
CA ARG A 353 14.87 -24.07 -22.45
C ARG A 353 15.63 -24.96 -21.48
N GLU A 354 16.70 -24.46 -20.87
CA GLU A 354 17.40 -25.15 -19.79
C GLU A 354 16.46 -25.40 -18.61
N LEU A 355 15.75 -24.37 -18.16
CA LEU A 355 14.75 -24.48 -17.08
C LEU A 355 13.63 -25.48 -17.42
N ALA A 356 13.12 -25.44 -18.66
CA ALA A 356 12.09 -26.35 -19.14
C ALA A 356 12.54 -27.82 -19.21
N SER A 357 13.84 -28.07 -19.36
CA SER A 357 14.41 -29.42 -19.46
C SER A 357 14.62 -30.09 -18.09
N ASP A 358 14.75 -29.30 -17.02
CA ASP A 358 15.02 -29.80 -15.67
C ASP A 358 13.74 -30.17 -14.89
N ARG A 359 12.59 -29.56 -15.20
CA ARG A 359 11.31 -29.85 -14.53
C ARG A 359 10.13 -29.93 -15.52
N PHE A 360 9.43 -31.07 -15.55
CA PHE A 360 8.16 -31.22 -16.26
C PHE A 360 7.15 -30.18 -15.70
N ALA A 361 6.58 -29.33 -16.57
CA ALA A 361 5.79 -28.11 -16.30
C ALA A 361 6.54 -26.76 -16.23
N ALA A 362 7.87 -26.72 -16.39
CA ALA A 362 8.62 -25.48 -16.57
C ALA A 362 8.59 -24.95 -18.04
N GLY A 363 7.99 -25.72 -18.97
CA GLY A 363 7.69 -25.27 -20.34
C GLY A 363 6.72 -24.08 -20.42
N ALA A 364 5.99 -23.79 -19.34
CA ALA A 364 5.08 -22.64 -19.24
C ALA A 364 5.78 -21.31 -19.55
N LEU A 365 7.02 -21.11 -19.09
CA LEU A 365 7.78 -19.90 -19.40
C LEU A 365 8.03 -19.77 -20.90
N LEU A 366 8.52 -20.84 -21.56
CA LEU A 366 8.75 -20.84 -23.01
C LEU A 366 7.46 -20.57 -23.79
N VAL A 367 6.35 -21.19 -23.39
CA VAL A 367 5.03 -20.95 -23.97
C VAL A 367 4.69 -19.46 -23.88
N GLN A 368 4.83 -18.85 -22.70
CA GLN A 368 4.53 -17.44 -22.53
C GLN A 368 5.46 -16.51 -23.28
N LEU A 369 6.76 -16.82 -23.36
CA LEU A 369 7.71 -16.03 -24.14
C LEU A 369 7.31 -16.04 -25.63
N HIS A 370 7.05 -17.21 -26.22
CA HIS A 370 6.58 -17.32 -27.60
C HIS A 370 5.24 -16.60 -27.82
N LEU A 371 4.28 -16.77 -26.91
CA LEU A 371 3.02 -16.03 -26.97
C LEU A 371 3.23 -14.52 -26.84
N SER A 372 4.18 -14.05 -26.05
CA SER A 372 4.47 -12.62 -25.89
C SER A 372 5.00 -11.98 -27.17
N GLU A 373 5.69 -12.76 -28.01
CA GLU A 373 6.18 -12.36 -29.33
C GLU A 373 5.17 -12.60 -30.46
N GLY A 374 4.03 -13.23 -30.15
CA GLY A 374 3.00 -13.56 -31.13
C GLY A 374 3.26 -14.85 -31.93
N ASP A 375 4.31 -15.60 -31.60
CA ASP A 375 4.62 -16.89 -32.24
C ASP A 375 3.80 -18.02 -31.59
N VAL A 376 2.54 -18.11 -32.00
CA VAL A 376 1.59 -19.11 -31.49
C VAL A 376 2.02 -20.54 -31.85
N ASP A 377 2.64 -20.74 -33.01
CA ASP A 377 3.08 -22.06 -33.44
C ASP A 377 4.26 -22.57 -32.60
N ALA A 378 5.24 -21.72 -32.32
CA ALA A 378 6.33 -22.08 -31.43
C ALA A 378 5.87 -22.27 -29.98
N ALA A 379 4.86 -21.51 -29.53
CA ALA A 379 4.23 -21.73 -28.23
C ALA A 379 3.61 -23.13 -28.13
N TRP A 380 2.90 -23.58 -29.18
CA TRP A 380 2.38 -24.95 -29.24
C TRP A 380 3.49 -26.00 -29.26
N GLN A 381 4.55 -25.80 -30.04
CA GLN A 381 5.70 -26.73 -30.05
C GLN A 381 6.38 -26.83 -28.67
N ALA A 382 6.50 -25.73 -27.95
CA ALA A 382 7.03 -25.71 -26.60
C ALA A 382 6.11 -26.47 -25.62
N ALA A 383 4.79 -26.28 -25.73
CA ALA A 383 3.81 -27.02 -24.93
C ALA A 383 3.82 -28.52 -25.24
N ASP A 384 3.89 -28.92 -26.51
CA ASP A 384 3.95 -30.31 -26.94
C ASP A 384 5.21 -31.01 -26.38
N ARG A 385 6.33 -30.29 -26.32
CA ARG A 385 7.63 -30.85 -25.92
C ARG A 385 7.87 -30.84 -24.41
N TYR A 386 7.50 -29.76 -23.71
CA TYR A 386 7.85 -29.51 -22.31
C TYR A 386 6.64 -29.43 -21.37
N GLY A 387 5.43 -29.51 -21.93
CA GLY A 387 4.18 -29.28 -21.23
C GLY A 387 3.85 -27.78 -21.09
N PRO A 388 2.56 -27.41 -21.16
CA PRO A 388 2.13 -26.01 -21.04
C PRO A 388 2.22 -25.46 -19.60
N GLY A 389 2.40 -26.34 -18.61
CA GLY A 389 2.48 -25.99 -17.19
C GLY A 389 1.33 -25.08 -16.75
N TRP A 390 1.64 -24.00 -16.03
CA TRP A 390 0.66 -23.02 -15.57
C TRP A 390 0.15 -22.06 -16.67
N ALA A 391 0.81 -22.02 -17.83
CA ALA A 391 0.44 -21.14 -18.95
C ALA A 391 -0.65 -21.75 -19.86
N TRP A 392 -1.17 -22.93 -19.52
CA TRP A 392 -2.12 -23.67 -20.36
C TRP A 392 -3.39 -22.89 -20.70
N ARG A 393 -3.92 -22.06 -19.78
CA ARG A 393 -5.12 -21.24 -20.04
C ARG A 393 -4.85 -20.18 -21.09
N GLU A 394 -3.73 -19.48 -20.94
CA GLU A 394 -3.31 -18.45 -21.90
C GLU A 394 -3.07 -19.06 -23.29
N LEU A 395 -2.44 -20.24 -23.34
CA LEU A 395 -2.25 -20.99 -24.59
C LEU A 395 -3.57 -21.48 -25.19
N ALA A 396 -4.53 -21.94 -24.38
CA ALA A 396 -5.84 -22.34 -24.86
C ALA A 396 -6.59 -21.15 -25.47
N ASP A 397 -6.58 -20.00 -24.79
CA ASP A 397 -7.30 -18.81 -25.25
C ASP A 397 -6.67 -18.21 -26.51
N ARG A 398 -5.34 -18.02 -26.52
CA ARG A 398 -4.62 -17.37 -27.64
C ARG A 398 -4.29 -18.32 -28.78
N GLY A 399 -4.14 -19.62 -28.49
CA GLY A 399 -3.80 -20.67 -29.44
C GLY A 399 -5.00 -21.37 -30.09
N ALA A 400 -6.22 -21.06 -29.65
CA ALA A 400 -7.45 -21.67 -30.16
C ALA A 400 -7.69 -21.46 -31.66
N GLU A 401 -7.22 -20.36 -32.25
CA GLU A 401 -7.35 -20.14 -33.71
C GLU A 401 -6.50 -21.15 -34.49
N ALA A 402 -5.25 -21.33 -34.06
CA ALA A 402 -4.28 -22.18 -34.74
C ALA A 402 -4.57 -23.67 -34.53
N ARG A 403 -4.95 -24.07 -33.30
CA ARG A 403 -5.20 -25.47 -32.93
C ARG A 403 -6.42 -25.60 -32.02
N PRO A 404 -7.65 -25.47 -32.55
CA PRO A 404 -8.87 -25.41 -31.74
C PRO A 404 -9.12 -26.67 -30.90
N VAL A 405 -8.94 -27.86 -31.46
CA VAL A 405 -9.11 -29.13 -30.72
C VAL A 405 -8.06 -29.28 -29.61
N ALA A 406 -6.79 -29.00 -29.91
CA ALA A 406 -5.72 -29.07 -28.92
C ALA A 406 -5.93 -28.05 -27.78
N ALA A 407 -6.41 -26.84 -28.09
CA ALA A 407 -6.79 -25.82 -27.10
C ALA A 407 -7.92 -26.31 -26.18
N ALA A 408 -8.92 -27.00 -26.72
CA ALA A 408 -9.97 -27.62 -25.92
C ALA A 408 -9.41 -28.72 -25.01
N ASP A 409 -8.47 -29.52 -25.50
CA ASP A 409 -7.91 -30.64 -24.75
C ASP A 409 -7.07 -30.22 -23.55
N LEU A 410 -6.54 -28.99 -23.54
CA LEU A 410 -5.84 -28.42 -22.39
C LEU A 410 -6.72 -28.31 -21.13
N TYR A 411 -8.05 -28.25 -21.27
CA TYR A 411 -8.96 -28.21 -20.12
C TYR A 411 -9.17 -29.58 -19.45
N ARG A 412 -8.83 -30.69 -20.13
CA ARG A 412 -9.15 -32.05 -19.67
C ARG A 412 -8.52 -32.40 -18.31
N PRO A 413 -7.22 -32.16 -18.04
CA PRO A 413 -6.62 -32.53 -16.76
C PRO A 413 -7.24 -31.82 -15.56
N GLU A 414 -7.60 -30.53 -15.71
CA GLU A 414 -8.27 -29.78 -14.64
C GLU A 414 -9.70 -30.28 -14.42
N LEU A 415 -10.43 -30.57 -15.50
CA LEU A 415 -11.78 -31.15 -15.43
C LEU A 415 -11.79 -32.51 -14.74
N GLU A 416 -10.84 -33.39 -15.04
CA GLU A 416 -10.69 -34.69 -14.38
C GLU A 416 -10.46 -34.53 -12.87
N ASN A 417 -9.62 -33.56 -12.47
CA ASN A 417 -9.37 -33.26 -11.07
C ASN A 417 -10.61 -32.67 -10.37
N ASP A 418 -11.29 -31.72 -11.00
CA ASP A 418 -12.51 -31.08 -10.47
C ASP A 418 -13.68 -32.08 -10.34
N LEU A 419 -13.74 -33.09 -11.22
CA LEU A 419 -14.74 -34.15 -11.18
C LEU A 419 -14.40 -35.30 -10.22
N ARG A 420 -13.16 -35.37 -9.71
CA ARG A 420 -12.68 -36.43 -8.81
C ARG A 420 -13.55 -36.58 -7.56
N PHE A 421 -13.93 -35.46 -6.94
CA PHE A 421 -14.78 -35.45 -5.75
C PHE A 421 -16.11 -34.72 -6.00
N PRO A 422 -17.23 -35.16 -5.39
CA PRO A 422 -18.50 -34.45 -5.52
C PRO A 422 -18.44 -33.04 -4.91
N ASN A 423 -18.62 -32.00 -5.72
CA ASN A 423 -18.65 -30.61 -5.27
C ASN A 423 -19.65 -29.77 -6.08
N SER A 424 -20.85 -29.56 -5.53
CA SER A 424 -21.94 -28.86 -6.23
C SER A 424 -21.64 -27.41 -6.58
N LYS A 425 -20.70 -26.76 -5.89
CA LYS A 425 -20.31 -25.37 -6.15
C LYS A 425 -19.48 -25.22 -7.43
N LEU A 426 -18.77 -26.26 -7.85
CA LEU A 426 -17.90 -26.24 -9.04
C LEU A 426 -18.63 -26.58 -10.35
N TYR A 427 -19.77 -27.26 -10.27
CA TYR A 427 -20.46 -27.78 -11.47
C TYR A 427 -20.89 -26.72 -12.49
N PRO A 428 -21.35 -25.51 -12.10
CA PRO A 428 -21.62 -24.44 -13.07
C PRO A 428 -20.38 -24.03 -13.87
N ASP A 429 -19.23 -23.98 -13.20
CA ASP A 429 -17.93 -23.60 -13.79
C ASP A 429 -17.43 -24.70 -14.73
N ILE A 430 -17.53 -25.97 -14.31
CA ILE A 430 -17.24 -27.15 -15.14
C ILE A 430 -18.09 -27.15 -16.42
N ALA A 431 -19.40 -26.91 -16.31
CA ALA A 431 -20.28 -26.86 -17.47
C ALA A 431 -19.91 -25.71 -18.42
N ALA A 432 -19.48 -24.56 -17.91
CA ALA A 432 -19.00 -23.44 -18.72
C ALA A 432 -17.70 -23.76 -19.48
N ARG A 433 -16.75 -24.47 -18.84
CA ARG A 433 -15.53 -24.95 -19.49
C ARG A 433 -15.83 -25.99 -20.57
N LEU A 434 -16.69 -26.97 -20.28
CA LEU A 434 -17.13 -27.95 -21.28
C LEU A 434 -17.85 -27.29 -22.46
N ALA A 435 -18.68 -26.26 -22.23
CA ALA A 435 -19.30 -25.51 -23.34
C ALA A 435 -18.26 -24.75 -24.19
N THR A 436 -17.16 -24.31 -23.57
CA THR A 436 -16.03 -23.72 -24.30
C THR A 436 -15.30 -24.76 -25.14
N MET A 437 -15.04 -25.94 -24.57
CA MET A 437 -14.49 -27.07 -25.33
C MET A 437 -15.40 -27.47 -26.50
N ALA A 438 -16.73 -27.48 -26.32
CA ALA A 438 -17.69 -27.82 -27.37
C ALA A 438 -17.53 -26.92 -28.61
N ARG A 439 -17.47 -25.60 -28.39
CA ARG A 439 -17.28 -24.60 -29.45
C ARG A 439 -15.95 -24.78 -30.18
N LEU A 440 -14.89 -25.10 -29.43
CA LEU A 440 -13.56 -25.33 -29.99
C LEU A 440 -13.51 -26.63 -30.81
N TYR A 441 -14.12 -27.71 -30.33
CA TYR A 441 -14.23 -28.97 -31.06
C TYR A 441 -15.07 -28.82 -32.34
N GLU A 442 -16.14 -28.02 -32.30
CA GLU A 442 -16.93 -27.67 -33.47
C GLU A 442 -16.11 -26.90 -34.51
N LYS A 443 -15.35 -25.89 -34.07
CA LYS A 443 -14.44 -25.15 -34.94
C LYS A 443 -13.37 -26.05 -35.58
N GLY A 444 -12.92 -27.08 -34.86
CA GLY A 444 -12.00 -28.10 -35.36
C GLY A 444 -12.62 -29.20 -36.23
N GLY A 445 -13.95 -29.20 -36.42
CA GLY A 445 -14.65 -30.25 -37.18
C GLY A 445 -14.79 -31.59 -36.45
N CYS A 446 -14.51 -31.64 -35.14
CA CYS A 446 -14.49 -32.85 -34.31
C CYS A 446 -15.69 -32.94 -33.35
N SER A 447 -16.83 -32.33 -33.68
CA SER A 447 -18.01 -32.30 -32.78
C SER A 447 -18.50 -33.69 -32.33
N VAL A 448 -18.31 -34.72 -33.17
CA VAL A 448 -18.67 -36.11 -32.84
C VAL A 448 -17.84 -36.65 -31.69
N ASP A 449 -16.53 -36.40 -31.70
CA ASP A 449 -15.61 -36.84 -30.65
C ASP A 449 -15.95 -36.15 -29.31
N PHE A 450 -16.33 -34.87 -29.37
CA PHE A 450 -16.78 -34.14 -28.19
C PHE A 450 -18.13 -34.67 -27.65
N ALA A 451 -19.07 -35.02 -28.52
CA ALA A 451 -20.34 -35.61 -28.11
C ALA A 451 -20.12 -36.96 -27.40
N SER A 452 -19.19 -37.79 -27.88
CA SER A 452 -18.78 -39.02 -27.21
C SER A 452 -18.14 -38.74 -25.84
N PHE A 453 -17.32 -37.70 -25.72
CA PHE A 453 -16.72 -37.30 -24.44
C PHE A 453 -17.78 -36.86 -23.42
N ILE A 454 -18.76 -36.05 -23.82
CA ILE A 454 -19.87 -35.65 -22.93
C ILE A 454 -20.74 -36.84 -22.54
N ALA A 455 -21.01 -37.77 -23.46
CA ALA A 455 -21.74 -39.00 -23.14
C ALA A 455 -21.01 -39.82 -22.06
N GLN A 456 -19.69 -39.93 -22.14
CA GLN A 456 -18.86 -40.60 -21.13
C GLN A 456 -18.96 -39.88 -19.76
N ILE A 457 -18.85 -38.55 -19.72
CA ILE A 457 -19.04 -37.78 -18.47
C ILE A 457 -20.42 -38.03 -17.85
N ARG A 458 -21.48 -38.05 -18.67
CA ARG A 458 -22.84 -38.33 -18.18
C ARG A 458 -22.99 -39.76 -17.66
N GLN A 459 -22.32 -40.73 -18.28
CA GLN A 459 -22.31 -42.11 -17.83
C GLN A 459 -21.58 -42.27 -16.49
N ASP A 460 -20.37 -41.73 -16.37
CA ASP A 460 -19.51 -41.91 -15.18
C ASP A 460 -20.02 -41.15 -13.96
N TYR A 461 -20.61 -39.97 -14.18
CA TYR A 461 -21.06 -39.07 -13.12
C TYR A 461 -22.59 -38.93 -13.03
N GLY A 462 -23.36 -39.80 -13.68
CA GLY A 462 -24.83 -39.76 -13.74
C GLY A 462 -25.54 -39.75 -12.37
N LYS A 463 -24.88 -40.22 -11.32
CA LYS A 463 -25.38 -40.19 -9.93
C LYS A 463 -25.27 -38.81 -9.26
N ARG A 464 -24.84 -37.76 -9.97
CA ARG A 464 -24.65 -36.39 -9.45
C ARG A 464 -25.69 -35.44 -10.08
N PRO A 465 -26.90 -35.28 -9.50
CA PRO A 465 -28.00 -34.55 -10.13
C PRO A 465 -27.72 -33.06 -10.35
N SER A 466 -26.95 -32.43 -9.45
CA SER A 466 -26.55 -31.03 -9.61
C SER A 466 -25.58 -30.82 -10.78
N LEU A 467 -24.76 -31.82 -11.13
CA LEU A 467 -23.89 -31.77 -12.30
C LEU A 467 -24.72 -31.91 -13.59
N MET A 468 -25.64 -32.87 -13.63
CA MET A 468 -26.54 -33.06 -14.78
C MET A 468 -27.34 -31.78 -15.07
N LYS A 469 -27.91 -31.16 -14.04
CA LYS A 469 -28.61 -29.87 -14.18
C LYS A 469 -27.72 -28.76 -14.75
N ALA A 470 -26.44 -28.72 -14.37
CA ALA A 470 -25.50 -27.72 -14.87
C ALA A 470 -25.13 -27.97 -16.35
N LEU A 471 -24.96 -29.24 -16.75
CA LEU A 471 -24.72 -29.63 -18.16
C LEU A 471 -25.94 -29.28 -19.03
N ASP A 472 -27.14 -29.67 -18.60
CA ASP A 472 -28.39 -29.40 -19.31
C ASP A 472 -28.60 -27.88 -19.54
N ALA A 473 -28.27 -27.06 -18.53
CA ALA A 473 -28.37 -25.60 -18.62
C ALA A 473 -27.41 -24.97 -19.67
N LYS A 474 -26.39 -25.71 -20.11
CA LYS A 474 -25.45 -25.32 -21.16
C LYS A 474 -25.71 -26.03 -22.49
N GLY A 475 -26.74 -26.88 -22.59
CA GLY A 475 -27.07 -27.64 -23.79
C GLY A 475 -26.11 -28.79 -24.08
N LEU A 476 -25.47 -29.34 -23.04
CA LEU A 476 -24.48 -30.42 -23.10
C LEU A 476 -25.06 -31.78 -22.71
#